data_AF-S4PIR0-F1
#
_entry.id   AF-S4PIR0-F1
#
_cell.length_a   1.000
_cell.length_b   1.000
_cell.length_c   1.000
_cell.angle_alpha   90.00
_cell.angle_beta   90.00
_cell.angle_gamma   90.00
#
_symmetry.space_group_name_H-M   'P 1'
#
loop_
_entity.id
_entity.type
_entity.pdbx_description
1 polymer ?
#
loop_
_entity_poly.entity_id
_entity_poly.type
_entity_poly.pdbx_seq_one_letter_code
_entity_poly.pdbx_strand_id
1 'polypeptide(L)' 'GGYNYTNAAKLWTTITALVAGIELDETIPEHHYWPKYGPDFRLSVQPLLSKDVNTKQYITHTISIVK' A
#
# COMPACT_ATOMS: atom_id res chain seq x y z
N GLY A 1 9.57 6.02 5.58
CA GLY A 1 8.81 6.10 6.84
C GLY A 1 7.57 5.24 6.77
N GLY A 2 6.74 5.20 7.82
CA GLY A 2 5.50 4.41 7.86
C GLY A 2 4.90 4.45 9.26
N TYR A 3 3.88 5.29 9.46
CA TYR A 3 3.32 5.57 10.79
C TYR A 3 2.06 4.75 11.11
N ASN A 4 1.51 4.07 10.10
CA ASN A 4 0.55 3.00 10.30
C ASN A 4 1.29 1.66 10.13
N TYR A 5 1.60 1.01 11.25
CA TYR A 5 2.45 -0.19 11.27
C TYR A 5 1.86 -1.37 10.50
N THR A 6 0.53 -1.55 10.52
CA THR A 6 -0.12 -2.67 9.82
C THR A 6 -0.11 -2.43 8.31
N ASN A 7 -0.41 -1.21 7.86
CA ASN A 7 -0.30 -0.86 6.43
C ASN A 7 1.15 -0.88 5.93
N ALA A 8 2.12 -0.48 6.77
CA ALA A 8 3.53 -0.58 6.43
C ALA A 8 3.96 -2.05 6.26
N ALA A 9 3.53 -2.93 7.16
CA ALA A 9 3.77 -4.37 7.04
C ALA A 9 3.12 -4.97 5.79
N LYS A 10 1.85 -4.65 5.50
CA LYS A 10 1.16 -5.06 4.27
C LYS A 10 1.97 -4.65 3.03
N LEU A 11 2.35 -3.37 2.95
CA LEU A 11 3.12 -2.81 1.82
C LEU A 11 4.45 -3.55 1.61
N TRP A 12 5.25 -3.71 2.66
CA TRP A 12 6.57 -4.34 2.53
C TRP A 12 6.48 -5.84 2.22
N THR A 13 5.48 -6.54 2.75
CA THR A 13 5.21 -7.93 2.39
C THR A 13 4.88 -8.04 0.89
N THR A 14 3.99 -7.18 0.36
CA THR A 14 3.65 -7.16 -1.06
C THR A 14 4.86 -6.84 -1.95
N ILE A 15 5.69 -5.85 -1.58
CA ILE A 15 6.91 -5.52 -2.33
C ILE A 15 7.90 -6.68 -2.31
N THR A 16 8.07 -7.34 -1.17
CA THR A 16 8.98 -8.48 -1.03
C THR A 16 8.56 -9.64 -1.93
N ALA A 17 7.27 -9.95 -1.96
CA ALA A 17 6.72 -10.99 -2.83
C ALA A 17 6.87 -10.63 -4.31
N LEU A 18 6.63 -9.37 -4.68
CA LEU A 18 6.87 -8.89 -6.04
C LEU A 18 8.33 -9.08 -6.47
N VAL A 19 9.29 -8.73 -5.61
CA VAL A 19 10.73 -8.91 -5.89
C VAL A 19 11.10 -10.40 -5.96
N ALA A 20 10.46 -11.24 -5.15
CA ALA A 20 10.65 -12.69 -5.17
C ALA A 20 9.93 -13.39 -6.34
N GLY A 21 9.07 -12.69 -7.09
CA GLY A 21 8.24 -13.29 -8.14
C GLY A 21 7.17 -14.24 -7.61
N ILE A 22 6.69 -14.02 -6.38
CA ILE A 22 5.69 -14.84 -5.70
C ILE A 22 4.36 -14.09 -5.68
N GLU A 23 3.27 -14.78 -6.06
CA GLU A 23 1.91 -14.29 -5.84
C GLU A 23 1.45 -14.64 -4.42
N LEU A 24 0.94 -13.64 -3.70
CA LEU A 24 0.42 -13.82 -2.34
C LEU A 24 -1.09 -13.98 -2.36
N ASP A 25 -1.59 -14.73 -1.38
CA ASP A 25 -3.01 -14.69 -1.03
C ASP A 25 -3.36 -13.31 -0.44
N GLU A 26 -4.59 -12.91 -0.69
CA GLU A 26 -5.19 -11.71 -0.16
C GLU A 26 -5.53 -11.85 1.33
N THR A 27 -5.78 -13.06 1.83
CA THR A 27 -6.02 -13.32 3.25
C THR A 27 -4.72 -13.34 4.04
N ILE A 28 -4.65 -12.56 5.12
CA ILE A 28 -3.49 -12.52 6.00
C ILE A 28 -3.45 -13.80 6.86
N PRO A 29 -2.37 -14.60 6.80
CA PRO A 29 -2.24 -15.81 7.60
C PRO A 29 -2.09 -15.50 9.08
N GLU A 30 -2.53 -16.43 9.93
CA GLU A 30 -2.44 -16.27 11.38
C GLU A 30 -0.99 -16.21 11.86
N HIS A 31 -0.70 -15.22 12.72
CA HIS A 31 0.60 -14.97 13.32
C HIS A 31 0.43 -14.08 14.57
N HIS A 32 1.50 -13.85 15.33
CA HIS A 32 1.45 -13.09 16.60
C HIS A 32 0.78 -11.70 16.48
N TYR A 33 0.96 -10.99 15.37
CA TYR A 33 0.35 -9.67 15.18
C TYR A 33 -1.00 -9.69 14.45
N TRP A 34 -1.57 -10.88 14.21
CA TRP A 34 -2.76 -11.06 13.37
C TRP A 34 -3.97 -10.24 13.83
N PRO A 35 -4.27 -10.15 15.15
CA PRO A 35 -5.38 -9.33 15.63
C PRO A 35 -5.28 -7.84 15.26
N LYS A 36 -4.08 -7.33 14.95
CA LYS A 36 -3.88 -5.92 14.57
C LYS A 36 -4.36 -5.61 13.14
N TYR A 37 -4.53 -6.62 12.30
CA TYR A 37 -4.94 -6.46 10.90
C TYR A 37 -6.46 -6.50 10.70
N GLY A 38 -7.24 -6.57 11.79
CA GLY A 38 -8.68 -6.43 11.73
C GLY A 38 -9.10 -5.02 11.28
N PRO A 39 -10.36 -4.85 10.83
CA PRO A 39 -11.43 -5.85 10.83
C PRO A 39 -11.44 -6.79 9.61
N ASP A 40 -10.68 -6.48 8.56
CA ASP A 40 -10.77 -7.17 7.26
C ASP A 40 -9.77 -8.31 7.10
N PHE A 41 -8.62 -8.28 7.78
CA PHE A 41 -7.55 -9.29 7.70
C PHE A 41 -7.07 -9.54 6.27
N ARG A 42 -7.11 -8.49 5.43
CA ARG A 42 -6.72 -8.54 4.02
C ARG A 42 -5.42 -7.82 3.75
N LEU A 43 -4.66 -8.30 2.77
CA LEU A 43 -3.41 -7.69 2.35
C LEU A 43 -3.63 -6.36 1.62
N SER A 44 -4.72 -6.21 0.87
CA SER A 44 -5.06 -4.94 0.22
C SER A 44 -5.34 -3.83 1.23
N VAL A 45 -5.02 -2.59 0.81
CA VAL A 45 -5.32 -1.37 1.55
C VAL A 45 -6.26 -0.54 0.70
N GLN A 46 -7.43 -0.22 1.25
CA GLN A 46 -8.44 0.57 0.54
C GLN A 46 -8.03 2.06 0.49
N PRO A 47 -8.24 2.73 -0.66
CA PRO A 47 -7.99 4.16 -0.76
C PRO A 47 -8.96 4.94 0.13
N LEU A 48 -8.50 6.09 0.63
CA LEU A 48 -9.34 7.02 1.36
C LEU A 48 -10.21 7.83 0.38
N LEU A 49 -11.34 8.33 0.87
CA LEU A 49 -12.23 9.24 0.13
C LEU A 49 -11.71 10.70 0.08
N SER A 50 -10.43 10.89 0.37
CA SER A 50 -9.79 12.20 0.35
C SER A 50 -9.69 12.72 -1.08
N LYS A 51 -9.98 14.01 -1.28
CA LYS A 51 -9.89 14.65 -2.59
C LYS A 51 -8.43 14.68 -3.06
N ASP A 52 -8.21 14.24 -4.30
CA ASP A 52 -6.93 14.46 -4.97
C ASP A 52 -6.77 15.94 -5.31
N VAL A 53 -5.69 16.54 -4.82
CA VAL A 53 -5.32 17.94 -5.04
C VAL A 53 -4.32 18.10 -6.19
N ASN A 54 -3.82 17.00 -6.75
CA ASN A 54 -2.91 17.02 -7.89
C ASN A 54 -3.71 17.24 -9.18
N THR A 55 -3.70 18.46 -9.71
CA THR A 55 -4.36 18.76 -11.00
C THR A 55 -3.57 18.17 -12.16
N LYS A 56 -4.27 17.83 -13.25
CA LYS A 56 -3.62 17.31 -14.48
C LYS A 56 -2.58 18.30 -15.03
N GLN A 57 -2.88 19.59 -14.97
CA GLN A 57 -1.98 20.65 -15.42
C GLN A 57 -0.69 20.67 -14.58
N TYR A 58 -0.80 20.56 -13.26
CA TYR A 58 0.35 20.52 -12.36
C TYR A 58 1.24 19.29 -12.61
N ILE A 59 0.62 18.12 -12.80
CA ILE A 59 1.34 16.88 -13.09
C ILE A 59 2.10 17.00 -14.42
N THR A 60 1.44 17.44 -15.49
CA THR A 60 2.07 17.62 -16.81
C THR A 60 3.23 18.61 -16.76
N HIS A 61 3.05 19.73 -16.06
CA HIS A 61 4.09 20.74 -15.89
C HIS A 61 5.31 20.17 -15.14
N THR A 62 5.09 19.50 -14.00
CA THR A 62 6.17 18.90 -13.21
C THR A 62 6.95 17.86 -14.02
N ILE A 63 6.25 16.99 -14.78
CA ILE A 63 6.89 15.98 -15.64
C ILE A 63 7.76 16.64 -16.71
N SER A 64 7.36 17.79 -17.26
CA SER A 64 8.15 18.50 -18.28
C SER A 64 9.45 19.12 -17.74
N ILE A 65 9.53 19.38 -16.43
CA ILE A 65 10.73 19.92 -15.78
C ILE A 65 11.73 18.80 -15.44
N VAL A 66 11.23 17.63 -15.07
CA VAL A 66 12.07 16.50 -14.62
C VAL A 66 12.63 15.70 -15.80
N LYS A 67 11.97 15.73 -16.97
CA LYS A 67 12.47 15.15 -18.22
C LYS A 67 13.57 16.01 -18.84
#